data_AF-D2PIM0-F1
#
_entry.id   AF-D2PIM0-F1
#
_cell.length_a   1.000
_cell.length_b   1.000
_cell.length_c   1.000
_cell.angle_alpha   90.00
_cell.angle_beta   90.00
_cell.angle_gamma   90.00
#
_symmetry.space_group_name_H-M   'P 1'
#
loop_
_entity.id
_entity.type
_entity.pdbx_description
1 polymer ?
#
loop_
_entity_poly.entity_id
_entity_poly.type
_entity_poly.pdbx_seq_one_letter_code
_entity_poly.pdbx_strand_id
1 'polypeptide(L)'
;MLFQKFSIIQIINKTFNNGTVLVGISVISWNTSMQSKFSYSLVNSTLPLPFYYVSPLLLGEKNISVSRVNLFYVNHTNSCYVYLRKSNVEGVAIETYFYFKSDGLADKIINLQIGANGKISSETTLVLWMTNFNNTDIGIPYFEGITTASSEVIVSLFPQYSKIMEYIIIVGALLVMVILLFRGTKWVR
;
A
#
# COMPACT_ATOMS: atom_id res chain seq x y z
N MET A 1 24.16 3.31 11.46
CA MET A 1 22.89 3.04 10.77
C MET A 1 21.85 2.80 11.84
N LEU A 2 20.85 3.68 11.98
CA LEU A 2 19.84 3.55 13.04
C LEU A 2 18.77 2.59 12.51
N PHE A 3 18.69 1.39 13.08
CA PHE A 3 17.60 0.47 12.78
C PHE A 3 16.31 1.06 13.35
N GLN A 4 15.37 1.41 12.48
CA GLN A 4 14.06 1.88 12.91
C GLN A 4 13.14 0.67 13.01
N LYS A 5 12.81 0.28 14.25
CA LYS A 5 11.86 -0.80 14.49
C LYS A 5 10.46 -0.19 14.61
N PHE A 6 9.52 -0.72 13.84
CA PHE A 6 8.12 -0.37 13.96
C PHE A 6 7.23 -1.62 13.89
N SER A 7 6.04 -1.52 14.45
CA SER A 7 4.98 -2.51 14.28
C SER A 7 3.80 -1.85 13.58
N ILE A 8 3.11 -2.58 12.72
CA ILE A 8 1.90 -2.11 12.04
C ILE A 8 0.74 -2.94 12.59
N ILE A 9 -0.29 -2.27 13.09
CA ILE A 9 -1.57 -2.87 13.46
C ILE A 9 -2.55 -2.56 12.34
N GLN A 10 -3.21 -3.60 11.84
CA GLN A 10 -4.19 -3.49 10.77
C GLN A 10 -5.50 -4.14 11.21
N ILE A 11 -6.62 -3.50 10.92
CA ILE A 11 -7.95 -3.99 11.30
C ILE A 11 -8.91 -3.87 10.11
N ILE A 12 -9.79 -4.85 9.95
CA ILE A 12 -10.98 -4.70 9.11
C ILE A 12 -12.09 -4.18 10.01
N ASN A 13 -12.44 -2.89 9.86
CA ASN A 13 -13.44 -2.24 10.69
C ASN A 13 -14.87 -2.55 10.21
N LYS A 14 -15.07 -2.61 8.89
CA LYS A 14 -16.38 -2.88 8.29
C LYS A 14 -16.25 -3.52 6.91
N THR A 15 -17.13 -4.46 6.61
CA THR A 15 -17.30 -5.03 5.26
C THR A 15 -18.60 -4.52 4.67
N PHE A 16 -18.59 -4.18 3.37
CA PHE A 16 -19.76 -3.69 2.66
C PHE A 16 -20.21 -4.70 1.60
N ASN A 17 -21.52 -4.74 1.34
CA ASN A 17 -22.13 -5.68 0.40
C ASN A 17 -21.70 -5.48 -1.06
N ASN A 18 -21.05 -4.35 -1.39
CA ASN A 18 -20.55 -4.04 -2.73
C ASN A 18 -19.12 -4.56 -2.98
N GLY A 19 -18.59 -5.45 -2.14
CA GLY A 19 -17.25 -6.02 -2.31
C GLY A 19 -16.12 -5.08 -1.90
N THR A 20 -16.40 -4.14 -0.99
CA THR A 20 -15.39 -3.25 -0.39
C THR A 20 -15.28 -3.47 1.12
N VAL A 21 -14.12 -3.13 1.68
CA VAL A 21 -13.83 -3.20 3.12
C VAL A 21 -13.19 -1.90 3.59
N LEU A 22 -13.53 -1.48 4.82
CA LEU A 22 -12.91 -0.38 5.52
C LEU A 22 -11.75 -0.92 6.36
N VAL A 23 -10.52 -0.65 5.93
CA VAL A 23 -9.30 -1.10 6.61
C VAL A 23 -8.73 0.06 7.43
N GLY A 24 -8.50 -0.18 8.72
CA GLY A 24 -7.79 0.71 9.63
C GLY A 24 -6.33 0.30 9.78
N ILE A 25 -5.43 1.27 9.81
CA ILE A 25 -3.99 1.04 9.99
C ILE A 25 -3.45 1.99 11.07
N SER A 26 -2.66 1.44 11.98
CA SER A 26 -1.93 2.17 13.02
C SER A 26 -0.49 1.69 13.04
N VAL A 27 0.45 2.59 13.30
CA VAL A 27 1.89 2.29 13.33
C VAL A 27 2.43 2.60 14.72
N ILE A 28 3.16 1.65 15.30
CA ILE A 28 3.91 1.82 16.54
C ILE A 28 5.37 2.04 16.17
N SER A 29 5.92 3.19 16.58
CA SER A 29 7.35 3.46 16.54
C SER A 29 7.96 3.07 17.88
N TRP A 30 8.74 1.98 17.89
CA TRP A 30 9.41 1.50 19.11
C TRP A 30 10.51 2.45 19.58
N ASN A 31 11.05 3.27 18.68
CA ASN A 31 12.10 4.23 19.01
C ASN A 31 11.57 5.42 19.81
N THR A 32 10.29 5.77 19.64
CA THR A 32 9.64 6.90 20.32
C THR A 32 8.57 6.47 21.31
N SER A 33 8.34 5.15 21.46
CA SER A 33 7.26 4.56 22.26
C SER A 33 5.89 5.18 21.97
N MET A 34 5.63 5.49 20.69
CA MET A 34 4.40 6.14 20.24
C MET A 34 3.66 5.28 19.23
N GLN A 35 2.34 5.20 19.42
CA GLN A 35 1.40 4.61 18.47
C GLN A 35 0.64 5.73 17.75
N SER A 36 0.56 5.67 16.42
CA SER A 36 -0.30 6.57 15.65
C SER A 36 -1.78 6.22 15.86
N LYS A 37 -2.67 7.20 15.71
CA LYS A 37 -4.10 6.91 15.54
C LYS A 37 -4.34 6.01 14.32
N PHE A 38 -5.46 5.29 14.33
CA PHE A 38 -5.91 4.53 13.18
C PHE A 38 -6.30 5.47 12.03
N SER A 39 -5.65 5.30 10.89
CA SER A 39 -6.08 5.88 9.61
C SER A 39 -6.92 4.85 8.87
N TYR A 40 -8.04 5.27 8.29
CA TYR A 40 -8.97 4.36 7.61
C TYR A 40 -9.00 4.59 6.10
N SER A 41 -9.09 3.50 5.34
CA SER A 41 -9.21 3.53 3.89
C SER A 41 -10.21 2.49 3.37
N LEU A 42 -10.94 2.84 2.32
CA LEU A 42 -11.84 1.92 1.62
C LEU A 42 -11.07 1.22 0.50
N VAL A 43 -11.08 -0.11 0.52
CA VAL A 43 -10.36 -0.93 -0.46
C VAL A 43 -11.22 -2.10 -0.94
N ASN A 44 -10.84 -2.70 -2.07
CA ASN A 44 -11.50 -3.89 -2.60
C ASN A 44 -11.29 -5.08 -1.64
N SER A 45 -12.35 -5.83 -1.33
CA SER A 45 -12.29 -6.94 -0.37
C SER A 45 -11.49 -8.15 -0.87
N THR A 46 -11.33 -8.30 -2.19
CA THR A 46 -10.57 -9.41 -2.79
C THR A 46 -9.07 -9.16 -2.84
N LEU A 47 -8.66 -7.89 -2.78
CA LEU A 47 -7.26 -7.45 -2.79
C LEU A 47 -7.04 -6.21 -1.91
N PRO A 48 -7.29 -6.29 -0.59
CA PRO A 48 -6.98 -5.22 0.35
C PRO A 48 -5.48 -5.23 0.64
N LEU A 49 -4.65 -4.79 -0.31
CA LEU A 49 -3.19 -4.72 -0.13
C LEU A 49 -2.75 -3.98 1.13
N PRO A 50 -3.46 -2.94 1.63
CA PRO A 50 -3.11 -2.33 2.91
C PRO A 50 -3.33 -3.23 4.13
N PHE A 51 -4.02 -4.36 3.97
CA PHE A 51 -4.15 -5.44 4.96
C PHE A 51 -3.25 -6.63 4.63
N TYR A 52 -2.38 -6.50 3.61
CA TYR A 52 -1.46 -7.54 3.15
C TYR A 52 -2.14 -8.89 2.88
N TYR A 53 -3.33 -8.83 2.27
CA TYR A 53 -4.15 -9.98 1.95
C TYR A 53 -4.52 -10.00 0.47
N VAL A 54 -4.55 -11.21 -0.08
CA VAL A 54 -5.08 -11.58 -1.39
C VAL A 54 -6.08 -12.70 -1.17
N SER A 55 -7.25 -12.64 -1.81
CA SER A 55 -8.20 -13.75 -1.76
C SER A 55 -7.54 -15.06 -2.22
N PRO A 56 -7.66 -16.19 -1.48
CA PRO A 56 -7.13 -17.49 -1.89
C PRO A 56 -7.55 -17.92 -3.30
N LEU A 57 -8.73 -17.49 -3.76
CA LEU A 57 -9.25 -17.77 -5.10
C LEU A 57 -8.43 -17.11 -6.23
N LEU A 58 -7.65 -16.09 -5.92
CA LEU A 58 -6.78 -15.37 -6.86
C LEU A 58 -5.33 -15.85 -6.80
N LEU A 59 -4.94 -16.59 -5.75
CA LEU A 59 -3.59 -17.12 -5.61
C LEU A 59 -3.32 -18.23 -6.63
N GLY A 60 -2.07 -18.32 -7.07
CA GLY A 60 -1.59 -19.35 -7.99
C GLY A 60 -0.39 -18.90 -8.81
N GLU A 61 0.02 -19.72 -9.77
CA GLU A 61 1.19 -19.46 -10.62
C GLU A 61 0.87 -18.51 -11.79
N LYS A 62 0.14 -17.43 -11.52
CA LYS A 62 -0.32 -16.45 -12.51
C LYS A 62 -0.33 -15.05 -11.91
N ASN A 63 -0.12 -14.05 -12.77
CA ASN A 63 -0.23 -12.64 -12.37
C ASN A 63 -1.65 -12.30 -11.90
N ILE A 64 -1.76 -11.45 -10.89
CA ILE A 64 -3.03 -10.96 -10.35
C ILE A 64 -3.17 -9.49 -10.72
N SER A 65 -4.32 -9.12 -11.27
CA SER A 65 -4.67 -7.74 -11.60
C SER A 65 -6.08 -7.42 -11.14
N VAL A 66 -6.22 -6.61 -10.08
CA VAL A 66 -7.52 -6.19 -9.54
C VAL A 66 -7.49 -4.70 -9.25
N SER A 67 -8.50 -3.96 -9.70
CA SER A 67 -8.68 -2.53 -9.37
C SER A 67 -7.40 -1.67 -9.55
N ARG A 68 -6.66 -1.89 -10.65
CA ARG A 68 -5.39 -1.21 -11.02
C ARG A 68 -4.17 -1.58 -10.16
N VAL A 69 -4.32 -2.58 -9.31
CA VAL A 69 -3.21 -3.19 -8.59
C VAL A 69 -2.76 -4.41 -9.38
N ASN A 70 -1.48 -4.41 -9.77
CA ASN A 70 -0.83 -5.53 -10.46
C ASN A 70 0.18 -6.19 -9.53
N LEU A 71 0.06 -7.50 -9.41
CA LEU A 71 1.01 -8.39 -8.75
C LEU A 71 1.54 -9.39 -9.79
N PHE A 72 2.84 -9.37 -10.01
CA PHE A 72 3.51 -10.27 -10.93
C PHE A 72 3.97 -11.51 -10.19
N TYR A 73 3.53 -12.69 -10.62
CA TYR A 73 3.98 -13.94 -10.02
C TYR A 73 5.49 -14.10 -10.26
N VAL A 74 6.22 -14.49 -9.22
CA VAL A 74 7.67 -14.70 -9.26
C VAL A 74 7.99 -16.18 -9.18
N ASN A 75 7.58 -16.82 -8.08
CA ASN A 75 7.77 -18.25 -7.82
C ASN A 75 6.86 -18.72 -6.67
N HIS A 76 6.97 -20.02 -6.34
CA HIS A 76 6.39 -20.62 -5.15
C HIS A 76 7.54 -21.22 -4.31
N THR A 77 7.67 -20.78 -3.06
CA THR A 77 8.79 -21.17 -2.18
C THR A 77 8.35 -21.14 -0.73
N ASN A 78 8.83 -22.10 0.07
CA ASN A 78 8.51 -22.24 1.50
C ASN A 78 7.00 -22.15 1.78
N SER A 79 6.20 -22.86 0.97
CA SER A 79 4.73 -22.87 1.06
C SER A 79 4.05 -21.51 0.87
N CYS A 80 4.76 -20.54 0.27
CA CYS A 80 4.25 -19.21 -0.04
C CYS A 80 4.28 -18.96 -1.56
N TYR A 81 3.21 -18.37 -2.08
CA TYR A 81 3.18 -17.78 -3.40
C TYR A 81 3.86 -16.41 -3.35
N VAL A 82 4.91 -16.23 -4.14
CA VAL A 82 5.68 -14.98 -4.16
C VAL A 82 5.24 -14.12 -5.33
N TYR A 83 4.88 -12.88 -5.00
CA TYR A 83 4.48 -11.89 -5.97
C TYR A 83 5.29 -10.61 -5.84
N LEU A 84 5.61 -10.01 -6.98
CA LEU A 84 6.28 -8.73 -7.09
C LEU A 84 5.28 -7.64 -7.47
N ARG A 85 5.30 -6.54 -6.74
CA ARG A 85 4.70 -5.28 -7.15
C ARG A 85 5.81 -4.28 -7.42
N LYS A 86 5.74 -3.63 -8.57
CA LYS A 86 6.62 -2.50 -8.91
C LYS A 86 5.85 -1.22 -8.74
N SER A 87 6.47 -0.23 -8.10
CA SER A 87 5.92 1.12 -7.98
C SER A 87 7.03 2.16 -8.10
N ASN A 88 6.64 3.39 -8.38
CA ASN A 88 7.55 4.53 -8.40
C ASN A 88 6.95 5.64 -7.53
N VAL A 89 7.75 6.20 -6.63
CA VAL A 89 7.37 7.32 -5.76
C VAL A 89 8.43 8.39 -5.91
N GLU A 90 8.03 9.55 -6.45
CA GLU A 90 8.92 10.71 -6.58
C GLU A 90 10.25 10.39 -7.29
N GLY A 91 10.22 9.49 -8.28
CA GLY A 91 11.40 9.06 -9.04
C GLY A 91 12.16 7.89 -8.41
N VAL A 92 11.79 7.46 -7.20
CA VAL A 92 12.37 6.28 -6.54
C VAL A 92 11.61 5.04 -6.98
N ALA A 93 12.31 4.09 -7.59
CA ALA A 93 11.75 2.79 -7.91
C ALA A 93 11.67 1.92 -6.66
N ILE A 94 10.50 1.32 -6.43
CA ILE A 94 10.22 0.46 -5.29
C ILE A 94 9.74 -0.90 -5.81
N GLU A 95 10.44 -1.95 -5.40
CA GLU A 95 10.05 -3.34 -5.62
C GLU A 95 9.58 -3.95 -4.30
N THR A 96 8.33 -4.39 -4.28
CA THR A 96 7.72 -5.04 -3.11
C THR A 96 7.46 -6.50 -3.42
N TYR A 97 8.13 -7.40 -2.70
CA TYR A 97 7.90 -8.84 -2.75
C TYR A 97 6.95 -9.24 -1.62
N PHE A 98 5.84 -9.88 -1.97
CA PHE A 98 4.86 -10.42 -1.02
C PHE A 98 4.94 -11.94 -1.02
N TYR A 99 4.99 -12.55 0.17
CA TYR A 99 5.02 -13.99 0.38
C TYR A 99 3.67 -14.43 0.96
N PHE A 100 2.70 -14.73 0.09
CA PHE A 100 1.35 -15.10 0.52
C PHE A 100 1.25 -16.59 0.83
N LYS A 101 0.72 -16.94 2.00
CA LYS A 101 0.32 -18.30 2.33
C LYS A 101 -0.93 -18.70 1.56
N SER A 102 -1.26 -19.99 1.58
CA SER A 102 -2.46 -20.54 0.95
C SER A 102 -3.77 -19.94 1.47
N ASP A 103 -3.77 -19.39 2.69
CA ASP A 103 -4.91 -18.71 3.31
C ASP A 103 -5.09 -17.26 2.84
N GLY A 104 -4.21 -16.75 1.98
CA GLY A 104 -4.29 -15.41 1.41
C GLY A 104 -3.50 -14.34 2.16
N LEU A 105 -3.00 -14.63 3.37
CA LEU A 105 -2.24 -13.67 4.16
C LEU A 105 -0.76 -13.69 3.79
N ALA A 106 -0.14 -12.50 3.72
CA ALA A 106 1.29 -12.40 3.59
C ALA A 106 1.98 -12.78 4.92
N ASP A 107 2.82 -13.81 4.88
CA ASP A 107 3.70 -14.18 6.00
C ASP A 107 4.87 -13.20 6.13
N LYS A 108 5.36 -12.73 4.97
CA LYS A 108 6.50 -11.82 4.86
C LYS A 108 6.34 -10.89 3.68
N ILE A 109 6.88 -9.68 3.83
CA ILE A 109 6.96 -8.68 2.78
C ILE A 109 8.35 -8.07 2.78
N ILE A 110 8.94 -7.91 1.60
CA ILE A 110 10.24 -7.27 1.43
C ILE A 110 10.03 -6.08 0.50
N ASN A 111 10.31 -4.88 1.00
CA ASN A 111 10.32 -3.65 0.23
C ASN A 111 11.77 -3.25 -0.06
N LEU A 112 12.10 -3.17 -1.35
CA LEU A 112 13.41 -2.71 -1.84
C LEU A 112 13.23 -1.35 -2.50
N GLN A 113 13.98 -0.36 -2.02
CA GLN A 113 14.14 0.91 -2.71
C GLN A 113 15.37 0.83 -3.60
N ILE A 114 15.22 1.14 -4.87
CA ILE A 114 16.28 1.07 -5.87
C ILE A 114 16.70 2.50 -6.20
N GLY A 115 17.97 2.81 -5.97
CA GLY A 115 18.57 4.09 -6.31
C GLY A 115 18.74 4.27 -7.81
N ALA A 116 18.98 5.51 -8.25
CA ALA A 116 19.16 5.85 -9.66
C ALA A 116 20.31 5.09 -10.36
N ASN A 117 21.27 4.59 -9.58
CA ASN A 117 22.38 3.75 -10.04
C ASN A 117 22.03 2.25 -10.16
N GLY A 118 20.76 1.87 -9.96
CA GLY A 118 20.28 0.49 -9.99
C GLY A 118 20.64 -0.33 -8.75
N LYS A 119 21.29 0.25 -7.73
CA LYS A 119 21.62 -0.45 -6.48
C LYS A 119 20.50 -0.28 -5.45
N ILE A 120 20.38 -1.27 -4.55
CA ILE A 120 19.45 -1.17 -3.41
C ILE A 120 19.94 -0.07 -2.48
N SER A 121 19.11 0.95 -2.28
CA SER A 121 19.38 2.06 -1.36
C SER A 121 18.83 1.81 0.04
N SER A 122 17.74 1.05 0.14
CA SER A 122 17.09 0.68 1.40
C SER A 122 16.32 -0.62 1.24
N GLU A 123 16.28 -1.40 2.31
CA GLU A 123 15.51 -2.63 2.42
C GLU A 123 14.71 -2.63 3.73
N THR A 124 13.41 -2.91 3.61
CA THR A 124 12.52 -3.06 4.76
C THR A 124 11.83 -4.42 4.67
N THR A 125 12.02 -5.25 5.70
CA THR A 125 11.32 -6.52 5.85
C THR A 125 10.19 -6.39 6.88
N LEU A 126 8.99 -6.79 6.50
CA LEU A 126 7.86 -6.97 7.40
C LEU A 126 7.58 -8.45 7.54
N VAL A 127 7.33 -8.91 8.77
CA VAL A 127 6.97 -10.30 9.07
C VAL A 127 5.67 -10.27 9.84
N LEU A 128 4.74 -11.16 9.49
CA LEU A 128 3.49 -11.32 10.19
C LEU A 128 3.77 -11.83 11.60
N TRP A 129 3.45 -11.01 12.61
CA TRP A 129 3.68 -11.39 14.00
C TRP A 129 2.46 -12.10 14.60
N MET A 130 1.28 -11.53 14.43
CA MET A 130 0.05 -11.99 15.06
C MET A 130 -1.13 -11.67 14.14
N THR A 131 -2.10 -12.58 14.07
CA THR A 131 -3.33 -12.39 13.29
C THR A 131 -4.48 -13.11 13.96
N ASN A 132 -5.68 -12.54 13.87
CA ASN A 132 -6.92 -13.21 14.26
C ASN A 132 -7.63 -13.88 13.07
N PHE A 133 -6.99 -13.87 11.90
CA PHE A 133 -7.49 -14.56 10.72
C PHE A 133 -7.49 -16.07 11.00
N ASN A 134 -8.68 -16.68 10.94
CA ASN A 134 -8.92 -18.07 11.34
C ASN A 134 -8.61 -18.40 12.82
N ASN A 135 -8.45 -17.39 13.69
CA ASN A 135 -8.30 -17.57 15.13
C ASN A 135 -8.94 -16.39 15.89
N THR A 136 -10.16 -16.57 16.38
CA THR A 136 -10.94 -15.51 17.04
C THR A 136 -10.48 -15.21 18.47
N ASP A 137 -9.62 -16.03 19.06
CA ASP A 137 -9.17 -15.86 20.45
C ASP A 137 -8.09 -14.77 20.57
N ILE A 138 -7.57 -14.30 19.44
CA ILE A 138 -6.53 -13.29 19.36
C ILE A 138 -7.17 -11.90 19.21
N GLY A 139 -7.00 -11.06 20.24
CA GLY A 139 -7.36 -9.65 20.23
C GLY A 139 -6.24 -8.73 19.74
N ILE A 140 -6.52 -7.43 19.70
CA ILE A 140 -5.48 -6.41 19.44
C ILE A 140 -4.52 -6.40 20.64
N PRO A 141 -3.20 -6.59 20.43
CA PRO A 141 -2.25 -6.64 21.52
C PRO A 141 -2.12 -5.27 22.20
N TYR A 142 -2.05 -5.29 23.54
CA TYR A 142 -1.68 -4.14 24.35
C TYR A 142 -0.17 -4.12 24.57
N PHE A 143 0.46 -2.96 24.42
CA PHE A 143 1.89 -2.78 24.63
C PHE A 143 2.13 -1.81 25.79
N GLU A 144 2.71 -2.33 26.86
CA GLU A 144 3.07 -1.53 28.02
C GLU A 144 4.10 -0.45 27.64
N GLY A 145 3.91 0.77 28.15
CA GLY A 145 4.80 1.90 27.87
C GLY A 145 4.60 2.57 26.50
N ILE A 146 3.67 2.10 25.67
CA ILE A 146 3.32 2.76 24.41
C ILE A 146 2.22 3.79 24.65
N THR A 147 2.45 5.02 24.18
CA THR A 147 1.48 6.12 24.25
C THR A 147 0.84 6.36 22.88
N THR A 148 -0.48 6.52 22.84
CA THR A 148 -1.19 6.84 21.61
C THR A 148 -1.07 8.34 21.32
N ALA A 149 -0.56 8.68 20.14
CA ALA A 149 -0.42 10.06 19.69
C ALA A 149 -1.79 10.76 19.65
N SER A 150 -1.84 12.00 20.13
CA SER A 150 -3.03 12.85 20.08
C SER A 150 -3.33 13.37 18.67
N SER A 151 -2.30 13.49 17.82
CA SER A 151 -2.39 13.94 16.42
C SER A 151 -2.43 12.76 15.43
N GLU A 152 -3.13 12.95 14.31
CA GLU A 152 -3.12 12.02 13.19
C GLU A 152 -1.73 12.01 12.55
N VAL A 153 -0.97 10.93 12.73
CA VAL A 153 0.22 10.69 11.92
C VAL A 153 -0.23 9.88 10.71
N ILE A 154 -0.43 10.56 9.58
CA ILE A 154 -0.75 9.90 8.31
C ILE A 154 0.54 9.25 7.78
N VAL A 155 0.75 7.98 8.12
CA VAL A 155 1.81 7.18 7.48
C VAL A 155 1.22 6.57 6.22
N SER A 156 1.50 7.20 5.08
CA SER A 156 1.19 6.66 3.76
C SER A 156 2.10 5.46 3.46
N LEU A 157 1.67 4.25 3.85
CA LEU A 157 2.37 2.99 3.53
C LEU A 157 2.27 2.62 2.04
N PHE A 158 1.35 3.27 1.31
CA PHE A 158 1.20 3.11 -0.12
C PHE A 158 1.03 4.49 -0.73
N PRO A 159 1.86 4.88 -1.71
CA PRO A 159 1.66 6.14 -2.43
C PRO A 159 0.27 6.12 -3.07
N GLN A 160 -0.66 6.87 -2.48
CA GLN A 160 -1.90 7.21 -3.13
C GLN A 160 -1.57 8.35 -4.09
N TYR A 161 -1.25 8.00 -5.34
CA TYR A 161 -1.25 9.00 -6.41
C TYR A 161 -2.68 9.52 -6.52
N SER A 162 -2.94 10.72 -5.98
CA SER A 162 -4.14 11.43 -6.32
C SER A 162 -3.98 11.89 -7.77
N LYS A 163 -4.58 11.12 -8.70
CA LYS A 163 -4.69 11.52 -10.10
C LYS A 163 -5.37 12.88 -10.29
N ILE A 164 -5.93 13.46 -9.22
CA ILE A 164 -6.42 14.85 -9.17
C ILE A 164 -5.37 15.82 -9.73
N MET A 165 -4.09 15.68 -9.34
CA MET A 165 -3.07 16.59 -9.86
C MET A 165 -2.79 16.36 -11.36
N GLU A 166 -2.81 15.10 -11.80
CA GLU A 166 -2.70 14.71 -13.22
C GLU A 166 -3.88 15.27 -14.04
N TYR A 167 -5.11 15.20 -13.50
CA TYR A 167 -6.31 15.78 -14.11
C TYR A 167 -6.26 17.31 -14.16
N ILE A 168 -5.79 17.99 -13.10
CA ILE A 168 -5.63 19.45 -13.09
C ILE A 168 -4.64 19.89 -14.18
N ILE A 169 -3.52 19.18 -14.34
CA ILE A 169 -2.53 19.47 -15.37
C ILE A 169 -3.09 19.23 -16.77
N ILE A 170 -3.78 18.11 -17.01
CA ILE A 170 -4.38 17.78 -18.32
C ILE A 170 -5.48 18.79 -18.69
N VAL A 171 -6.36 19.12 -17.75
CA VAL A 171 -7.44 20.11 -17.96
C VAL A 171 -6.84 21.49 -18.20
N GLY A 172 -5.82 21.88 -17.43
CA GLY A 172 -5.10 23.15 -17.62
C GLY A 172 -4.44 23.25 -19.01
N ALA A 173 -3.76 22.18 -19.46
CA ALA A 173 -3.14 22.12 -20.78
C ALA A 173 -4.18 22.18 -21.91
N LEU A 174 -5.31 21.48 -21.78
CA LEU A 174 -6.42 21.56 -22.74
C LEU A 174 -7.02 22.97 -22.83
N LEU A 175 -7.23 23.64 -21.69
CA LEU A 175 -7.72 25.02 -21.67
C LEU A 175 -6.76 26.00 -22.35
N VAL A 176 -5.45 25.87 -22.12
CA VAL A 176 -4.44 26.68 -22.82
C VAL A 176 -4.49 26.42 -24.32
N MET A 177 -4.61 25.17 -24.75
CA MET A 177 -4.70 24.82 -26.17
C MET A 177 -5.95 25.43 -26.83
N VAL A 178 -7.11 25.37 -26.15
CA VAL A 178 -8.36 26.01 -26.59
C VAL A 178 -8.19 27.53 -26.70
N ILE A 179 -7.63 28.18 -25.68
CA ILE A 179 -7.39 29.63 -25.70
C ILE A 179 -6.47 30.01 -26.87
N LEU A 180 -5.42 29.24 -27.15
CA LEU A 180 -4.51 29.50 -28.25
C LEU A 180 -5.19 29.34 -29.62
N LEU A 181 -6.08 28.35 -29.79
CA LEU A 181 -6.86 28.17 -31.03
C LEU A 181 -7.83 29.33 -31.29
N PHE A 182 -8.51 29.82 -30.25
CA PHE A 182 -9.43 30.96 -30.36
C PHE A 182 -8.74 32.33 -30.38
N ARG A 183 -7.48 32.41 -29.92
CA ARG A 183 -6.68 33.64 -29.96
C ARG A 183 -5.88 33.76 -31.27
N GLY A 184 -5.48 32.64 -31.87
CA GLY A 184 -4.85 32.58 -33.20
C GLY A 184 -5.81 32.85 -34.37
N THR A 185 -7.12 32.82 -34.14
CA THR A 185 -8.15 33.11 -35.16
C THR A 185 -8.48 34.61 -35.31
N LYS A 186 -7.77 35.51 -34.60
CA LYS A 186 -7.91 36.98 -34.72
C LYS A 186 -6.90 37.65 -35.67
N TRP A 187 -6.44 36.96 -36.71
CA TRP A 187 -5.66 37.56 -37.79
C TRP A 187 -6.17 37.10 -39.16
N VAL A 188 -7.36 37.56 -39.57
CA VAL A 188 -7.69 37.86 -40.98
C VAL A 188 -8.77 38.95 -41.01
N ARG A 189 -8.34 40.20 -41.11
CA ARG A 189 -8.96 41.21 -41.98
C ARG A 189 -8.02 42.39 -42.18
#